data_AF-A0A1Y5TU85-F1
#
_entry.id   AF-A0A1Y5TU85-F1
#
_cell.length_a   1.000
_cell.length_b   1.000
_cell.length_c   1.000
_cell.angle_alpha   90.00
_cell.angle_beta   90.00
_cell.angle_gamma   90.00
#
_symmetry.space_group_name_H-M   'P 1'
#
loop_
_entity.id
_entity.type
_entity.pdbx_description
1 polymer ?
#
loop_
_entity_poly.entity_id
_entity_poly.type
_entity_poly.pdbx_seq_one_letter_code
_entity_poly.pdbx_strand_id
1 'polypeptide(L)'
;MTKQLKLNFETVQGLCEFILLSVANDPLSWKTVAADFLQESGFENCDEFRWLFSRCIFQMIAENWLAKENNDPFYKMGLTFKGATVLRHKDEIRAFYDRHFASIIKKTEQAKAEAQAKREKQLKATEKARHKAERKAEKQNKKKRTERKVKAPNPSNRATKIDLFGSGQKIRESIPSKDNDQLLKLWKSNTLGAAGSSGAKRDQHLLIVLAIEREWKRRIQEFPEIEAFKWPSTDVGSGSGGGNFERQEISYLKILGYTVGKTDGLPESSRWMILDRCFSGQLPPYQSVAELRKWGEPKSSLRLKKMAYHIASLAKNFKKMPSRGYDDAIADWEDDLKYLYDQYYVRYFRFAWPSH
;
A
#
# COMPACT_ATOMS: atom_id res chain seq x y z
N MET A 1 -27.21 -11.66 -23.46
CA MET A 1 -26.19 -10.60 -23.65
C MET A 1 -26.13 -9.80 -22.37
N THR A 2 -25.04 -9.90 -21.61
CA THR A 2 -24.87 -9.21 -20.33
C THR A 2 -24.73 -7.71 -20.58
N LYS A 3 -25.55 -6.88 -19.92
CA LYS A 3 -25.45 -5.42 -20.07
C LYS A 3 -24.22 -4.93 -19.32
N GLN A 4 -23.44 -4.06 -19.95
CA GLN A 4 -22.32 -3.39 -19.28
C GLN A 4 -22.86 -2.21 -18.44
N LEU A 5 -22.51 -2.17 -17.15
CA LEU A 5 -22.85 -1.07 -16.26
C LEU A 5 -22.13 0.21 -16.70
N LYS A 6 -22.88 1.30 -16.88
CA LYS A 6 -22.32 2.64 -17.11
C LYS A 6 -22.43 3.46 -15.83
N LEU A 7 -21.34 4.12 -15.43
CA LEU A 7 -21.38 5.02 -14.27
C LEU A 7 -21.91 6.37 -14.72
N ASN A 8 -23.22 6.55 -14.68
CA ASN A 8 -23.89 7.81 -15.04
C ASN A 8 -25.07 8.08 -14.10
N PHE A 9 -25.68 9.26 -14.24
CA PHE A 9 -26.81 9.67 -13.41
C PHE A 9 -27.96 8.66 -13.45
N GLU A 10 -28.33 8.17 -14.63
CA GLU A 10 -29.45 7.25 -14.82
C GLU A 10 -29.25 5.95 -14.04
N THR A 11 -28.02 5.43 -14.02
CA THR A 11 -27.69 4.19 -13.30
C THR A 11 -27.71 4.40 -11.79
N VAL A 12 -27.16 5.53 -11.30
CA VAL A 12 -27.22 5.85 -9.86
C VAL A 12 -28.66 6.07 -9.41
N GLN A 13 -29.44 6.81 -10.20
CA GLN A 13 -30.85 7.07 -9.93
C GLN A 13 -31.63 5.76 -9.88
N GLY A 14 -31.54 4.93 -10.91
CA GLY A 14 -32.26 3.64 -10.97
C GLY A 14 -31.90 2.72 -9.81
N LEU A 15 -30.62 2.68 -9.43
CA LEU A 15 -30.18 1.91 -8.27
C LEU A 15 -30.72 2.46 -6.94
N CYS A 16 -30.71 3.78 -6.75
CA CYS A 16 -31.25 4.39 -5.55
C CYS A 16 -32.76 4.14 -5.42
N GLU A 17 -33.51 4.31 -6.51
CA GLU A 17 -34.95 4.04 -6.55
C GLU A 17 -35.23 2.56 -6.23
N PHE A 18 -34.47 1.65 -6.84
CA PHE A 18 -34.61 0.22 -6.58
C PHE A 18 -34.37 -0.14 -5.12
N ILE A 19 -33.28 0.35 -4.53
CA ILE A 19 -32.94 0.09 -3.12
C ILE A 19 -34.07 0.57 -2.20
N LEU A 20 -34.54 1.81 -2.40
CA LEU A 20 -35.58 2.39 -1.54
C LEU A 20 -36.91 1.66 -1.70
N LEU A 21 -37.29 1.26 -2.92
CA LEU A 21 -38.50 0.49 -3.17
C LEU A 21 -38.42 -0.92 -2.58
N SER A 22 -37.24 -1.57 -2.66
CA SER A 22 -37.04 -2.92 -2.13
C SER A 22 -37.28 -3.01 -0.64
N VAL A 23 -36.94 -1.96 0.12
CA VAL A 23 -37.07 -1.92 1.58
C VAL A 23 -38.25 -1.09 2.07
N ALA A 24 -39.17 -0.71 1.18
CA ALA A 24 -40.28 0.19 1.50
C ALA A 24 -41.31 -0.43 2.45
N ASN A 25 -41.54 -1.74 2.31
CA ASN A 25 -42.52 -2.47 3.12
C ASN A 25 -41.86 -3.17 4.31
N ASP A 26 -40.72 -3.81 4.08
CA ASP A 26 -40.02 -4.61 5.09
C ASP A 26 -38.50 -4.41 5.00
N PRO A 27 -37.77 -4.45 6.14
CA PRO A 27 -36.32 -4.44 6.13
C PRO A 27 -35.73 -5.68 5.43
N LEU A 28 -34.83 -5.45 4.46
CA LEU A 28 -34.15 -6.52 3.72
C LEU A 28 -32.65 -6.49 3.93
N SER A 29 -32.00 -7.65 3.78
CA SER A 29 -30.54 -7.68 3.77
C SER A 29 -30.00 -6.98 2.53
N TRP A 30 -28.93 -6.19 2.68
CA TRP A 30 -28.25 -5.55 1.55
C TRP A 30 -27.81 -6.56 0.48
N LYS A 31 -27.53 -7.82 0.86
CA LYS A 31 -27.20 -8.90 -0.07
C LYS A 31 -28.37 -9.29 -0.97
N THR A 32 -29.57 -9.39 -0.40
CA THR A 32 -30.80 -9.73 -1.13
C THR A 32 -31.09 -8.63 -2.15
N VAL A 33 -31.08 -7.37 -1.70
CA VAL A 33 -31.30 -6.21 -2.59
C VAL A 33 -30.25 -6.15 -3.71
N ALA A 34 -28.98 -6.46 -3.44
CA ALA A 34 -27.96 -6.52 -4.48
C ALA A 34 -28.19 -7.64 -5.49
N ALA A 35 -28.61 -8.82 -5.03
CA ALA A 35 -28.89 -9.97 -5.89
C ALA A 35 -30.10 -9.72 -6.79
N ASP A 36 -31.18 -9.18 -6.21
CA ASP A 36 -32.42 -8.86 -6.94
C ASP A 36 -32.17 -7.78 -8.00
N PHE A 37 -31.41 -6.73 -7.65
CA PHE A 37 -31.05 -5.68 -8.61
C PHE A 37 -30.26 -6.22 -9.80
N LEU A 38 -29.27 -7.09 -9.56
CA LEU A 38 -28.48 -7.71 -10.63
C LEU A 38 -29.36 -8.62 -11.52
N GLN A 39 -30.27 -9.38 -10.91
CA GLN A 39 -31.20 -10.25 -11.62
C GLN A 39 -32.15 -9.44 -12.51
N GLU A 40 -32.74 -8.36 -12.01
CA GLU A 40 -33.70 -7.53 -12.76
C GLU A 40 -33.03 -6.65 -13.83
N SER A 41 -31.85 -6.11 -13.54
CA SER A 41 -31.13 -5.25 -14.48
C SER A 41 -30.43 -6.02 -15.61
N GLY A 42 -30.09 -7.29 -15.39
CA GLY A 42 -29.26 -8.09 -16.29
C GLY A 42 -27.79 -7.63 -16.34
N PHE A 43 -27.33 -6.93 -15.30
CA PHE A 43 -25.94 -6.52 -15.14
C PHE A 43 -25.07 -7.64 -14.56
N GLU A 44 -23.77 -7.58 -14.85
CA GLU A 44 -22.79 -8.46 -14.23
C GLU A 44 -22.43 -7.98 -12.82
N ASN A 45 -22.12 -8.92 -11.92
CA ASN A 45 -21.53 -8.61 -10.62
C ASN A 45 -20.04 -8.22 -10.79
N CYS A 46 -19.80 -7.05 -11.38
CA CYS A 46 -18.47 -6.47 -11.59
C CYS A 46 -18.06 -5.55 -10.44
N ASP A 47 -16.78 -5.13 -10.45
CA ASP A 47 -16.24 -4.24 -9.42
C ASP A 47 -16.90 -2.85 -9.45
N GLU A 48 -17.27 -2.34 -10.63
CA GLU A 48 -18.03 -1.09 -10.74
C GLU A 48 -19.39 -1.18 -10.06
N PHE A 49 -20.10 -2.31 -10.21
CA PHE A 49 -21.37 -2.52 -9.52
C PHE A 49 -21.16 -2.59 -8.01
N ARG A 50 -20.22 -3.41 -7.54
CA ARG A 50 -19.94 -3.55 -6.10
C ARG A 50 -19.58 -2.22 -5.45
N TRP A 51 -18.74 -1.43 -6.12
CA TRP A 51 -18.37 -0.09 -5.68
C TRP A 51 -19.59 0.83 -5.63
N LEU A 52 -20.37 0.87 -6.71
CA LEU A 52 -21.53 1.77 -6.81
C LEU A 52 -22.58 1.42 -5.77
N PHE A 53 -22.95 0.14 -5.68
CA PHE A 53 -23.92 -0.38 -4.72
C PHE A 53 -23.52 -0.07 -3.27
N SER A 54 -22.29 -0.42 -2.90
CA SER A 54 -21.79 -0.19 -1.55
C SER A 54 -21.78 1.31 -1.19
N ARG A 55 -21.41 2.17 -2.15
CA ARG A 55 -21.39 3.61 -1.97
C ARG A 55 -22.80 4.19 -1.84
N CYS A 56 -23.77 3.73 -2.63
CA CYS A 56 -25.17 4.12 -2.50
C CYS A 56 -25.69 3.79 -1.10
N ILE A 57 -25.54 2.55 -0.64
CA ILE A 57 -25.98 2.14 0.71
C ILE A 57 -25.32 2.98 1.80
N PHE A 58 -24.00 3.16 1.73
CA PHE A 58 -23.27 3.95 2.72
C PHE A 58 -23.78 5.39 2.81
N GLN A 59 -23.94 6.07 1.67
CA GLN A 59 -24.39 7.46 1.65
C GLN A 59 -25.87 7.60 2.00
N MET A 60 -26.71 6.65 1.60
CA MET A 60 -28.11 6.61 2.01
C MET A 60 -28.28 6.44 3.51
N ILE A 61 -27.41 5.66 4.18
CA ILE A 61 -27.40 5.57 5.64
C ILE A 61 -26.91 6.88 6.26
N ALA A 62 -25.83 7.47 5.72
CA ALA A 62 -25.29 8.74 6.22
C ALA A 62 -26.27 9.91 6.08
N GLU A 63 -27.06 9.94 5.02
CA GLU A 63 -28.13 10.93 4.82
C GLU A 63 -29.43 10.57 5.54
N ASN A 64 -29.45 9.49 6.33
CA ASN A 64 -30.61 9.00 7.07
C ASN A 64 -31.80 8.67 6.17
N TRP A 65 -31.57 8.09 4.98
CA TRP A 65 -32.62 7.52 4.14
C TRP A 65 -32.89 6.06 4.52
N LEU A 66 -31.83 5.35 4.87
CA LEU A 66 -31.86 3.96 5.36
C LEU A 66 -31.34 3.88 6.79
N ALA A 67 -31.87 2.93 7.56
CA ALA A 67 -31.37 2.58 8.89
C ALA A 67 -30.97 1.10 8.94
N LYS A 68 -29.91 0.80 9.69
CA LYS A 68 -29.53 -0.58 9.99
C LYS A 68 -30.36 -1.09 11.16
N GLU A 69 -30.91 -2.29 11.07
CA GLU A 69 -31.57 -2.93 12.22
C GLU A 69 -30.57 -3.30 13.33
N ASN A 70 -29.35 -3.68 12.94
CA ASN A 70 -28.31 -4.11 13.86
C ASN A 70 -26.91 -3.81 13.30
N ASN A 71 -25.88 -4.09 14.10
CA ASN A 71 -24.47 -3.93 13.72
C ASN A 71 -23.84 -5.20 13.12
N ASP A 72 -24.67 -6.16 12.66
CA ASP A 72 -24.19 -7.39 12.03
C ASP A 72 -23.59 -7.09 10.64
N PRO A 73 -22.50 -7.74 10.19
CA PRO A 73 -22.02 -7.64 8.80
C PRO A 73 -23.09 -7.90 7.72
N PHE A 74 -24.12 -8.69 8.02
CA PHE A 74 -25.25 -9.03 7.16
C PHE A 74 -26.55 -8.33 7.58
N TYR A 75 -26.43 -7.17 8.22
CA TYR A 75 -27.56 -6.36 8.68
C TYR A 75 -28.65 -6.19 7.63
N LYS A 76 -29.89 -6.18 8.12
CA LYS A 76 -31.03 -5.71 7.36
C LYS A 76 -31.09 -4.19 7.40
N MET A 77 -31.52 -3.61 6.30
CA MET A 77 -31.70 -2.18 6.10
C MET A 77 -33.19 -1.92 5.92
N GLY A 78 -33.73 -1.01 6.72
CA GLY A 78 -35.10 -0.54 6.65
C GLY A 78 -35.18 0.89 6.18
N LEU A 79 -36.34 1.25 5.62
CA LEU A 79 -36.62 2.62 5.21
C LEU A 79 -36.89 3.51 6.43
N THR A 80 -36.29 4.70 6.44
CA THR A 80 -36.58 5.73 7.45
C THR A 80 -37.70 6.67 6.97
N PHE A 81 -38.21 7.52 7.86
CA PHE A 81 -39.15 8.58 7.48
C PHE A 81 -38.63 9.50 6.36
N LYS A 82 -37.34 9.86 6.40
CA LYS A 82 -36.72 10.69 5.36
C LYS A 82 -36.56 9.91 4.05
N GLY A 83 -36.19 8.64 4.11
CA GLY A 83 -36.14 7.75 2.93
C GLY A 83 -37.49 7.62 2.23
N ALA A 84 -38.59 7.48 2.99
CA ALA A 84 -39.95 7.47 2.44
C ALA A 84 -40.33 8.79 1.77
N THR A 85 -39.83 9.92 2.28
CA THR A 85 -40.04 11.23 1.67
C THR A 85 -39.25 11.38 0.36
N VAL A 86 -38.03 10.84 0.29
CA VAL A 86 -37.21 10.84 -0.94
C VAL A 86 -37.87 10.04 -2.06
N LEU A 87 -38.50 8.90 -1.76
CA LEU A 87 -39.27 8.13 -2.76
C LEU A 87 -40.39 8.95 -3.43
N ARG A 88 -40.98 9.90 -2.70
CA ARG A 88 -42.03 10.80 -3.22
C ARG A 88 -41.47 12.01 -3.97
N HIS A 89 -40.22 12.40 -3.68
CA HIS A 89 -39.58 13.59 -4.24
C HIS A 89 -38.24 13.23 -4.89
N LYS A 90 -38.32 12.72 -6.13
CA LYS A 90 -37.16 12.22 -6.89
C LYS A 90 -36.05 13.25 -7.14
N ASP A 91 -36.35 14.55 -7.03
CA ASP A 91 -35.35 15.62 -7.14
C ASP A 91 -34.24 15.49 -6.09
N GLU A 92 -34.54 14.91 -4.93
CA GLU A 92 -33.55 14.66 -3.88
C GLU A 92 -32.50 13.61 -4.30
N ILE A 93 -32.86 12.67 -5.19
CA ILE A 93 -31.92 11.70 -5.77
C ILE A 93 -30.94 12.39 -6.73
N ARG A 94 -31.39 13.41 -7.47
CA ARG A 94 -30.51 14.24 -8.29
C ARG A 94 -29.54 15.04 -7.43
N ALA A 95 -30.04 15.70 -6.39
CA ALA A 95 -29.17 16.44 -5.47
C ALA A 95 -28.14 15.52 -4.78
N PHE A 96 -28.56 14.31 -4.40
CA PHE A 96 -27.68 13.26 -3.87
C PHE A 96 -26.60 12.82 -4.87
N TYR A 97 -26.96 12.63 -6.14
CA TYR A 97 -26.00 12.32 -7.20
C TYR A 97 -24.93 13.41 -7.34
N ASP A 98 -25.35 14.68 -7.39
CA ASP A 98 -24.45 15.81 -7.56
C ASP A 98 -23.46 15.93 -6.39
N ARG A 99 -23.96 15.72 -5.15
CA ARG A 99 -23.13 15.74 -3.93
C ARG A 99 -22.11 14.60 -3.89
N HIS A 100 -22.52 13.37 -4.22
CA HIS A 100 -21.75 12.16 -3.85
C HIS A 100 -21.10 11.41 -5.01
N PHE A 101 -21.57 11.64 -6.26
CA PHE A 101 -21.21 10.82 -7.41
C PHE A 101 -20.68 11.63 -8.60
N ALA A 102 -21.30 12.76 -8.95
CA ALA A 102 -20.99 13.51 -10.18
C ALA A 102 -19.49 13.81 -10.34
N SER A 103 -18.83 14.33 -9.29
CA SER A 103 -17.40 14.65 -9.33
C SER A 103 -16.51 13.41 -9.50
N ILE A 104 -16.87 12.30 -8.85
CA ILE A 104 -16.06 11.08 -8.81
C ILE A 104 -16.20 10.30 -10.10
N ILE A 105 -17.42 10.18 -10.62
CA ILE A 105 -17.70 9.55 -11.91
C ILE A 105 -16.95 10.30 -13.01
N LYS A 106 -17.06 11.64 -13.06
CA LYS A 106 -16.34 12.47 -14.04
C LYS A 106 -14.83 12.26 -13.99
N LYS A 107 -14.23 12.22 -12.79
CA LYS A 107 -12.78 11.96 -12.64
C LYS A 107 -12.40 10.55 -13.07
N THR A 108 -13.26 9.57 -12.82
CA THR A 108 -13.01 8.18 -13.22
C THR A 108 -13.03 8.04 -14.74
N GLU A 109 -13.96 8.70 -15.42
CA GLU A 109 -14.00 8.75 -16.89
C GLU A 109 -12.79 9.46 -17.48
N GLN A 110 -12.38 10.60 -16.90
CA GLN A 110 -11.16 11.32 -17.30
C GLN A 110 -9.91 10.45 -17.13
N ALA A 111 -9.76 9.77 -15.99
CA ALA A 111 -8.64 8.88 -15.74
C ALA A 111 -8.62 7.67 -16.71
N LYS A 112 -9.78 7.10 -17.06
CA LYS A 112 -9.89 6.03 -18.06
C LYS A 112 -9.45 6.52 -19.44
N ALA A 113 -9.88 7.72 -19.85
CA ALA A 113 -9.48 8.34 -21.11
C ALA A 113 -7.96 8.64 -21.16
N GLU A 114 -7.39 9.18 -20.08
CA GLU A 114 -5.95 9.45 -19.98
C GLU A 114 -5.09 8.18 -19.99
N ALA A 115 -5.53 7.13 -19.30
CA ALA A 115 -4.86 5.83 -19.30
C ALA A 115 -4.86 5.20 -20.70
N GLN A 116 -5.98 5.29 -21.41
CA GLN A 116 -6.08 4.83 -22.80
C GLN A 116 -5.15 5.63 -23.72
N ALA A 117 -5.14 6.97 -23.62
CA ALA A 117 -4.24 7.81 -24.41
C ALA A 117 -2.75 7.52 -24.13
N LYS A 118 -2.38 7.24 -22.87
CA LYS A 118 -1.01 6.86 -22.48
C LYS A 118 -0.62 5.51 -23.07
N ARG A 119 -1.53 4.53 -23.06
CA ARG A 119 -1.32 3.19 -23.63
C ARG A 119 -1.10 3.27 -25.14
N GLU A 120 -1.91 4.05 -25.85
CA GLU A 120 -1.72 4.29 -27.29
C GLU A 120 -0.39 4.96 -27.60
N LYS A 121 0.03 5.94 -26.78
CA LYS A 121 1.34 6.61 -26.94
C LYS A 121 2.50 5.63 -26.72
N GLN A 122 2.40 4.75 -25.72
CA GLN A 122 3.41 3.71 -25.47
C GLN A 122 3.50 2.71 -26.62
N LEU A 123 2.36 2.24 -27.14
CA LEU A 123 2.32 1.35 -28.31
C LEU A 123 3.02 1.98 -29.53
N LYS A 124 2.67 3.23 -29.87
CA LYS A 124 3.31 3.97 -30.96
C LYS A 124 4.82 4.18 -30.73
N ALA A 125 5.26 4.37 -29.49
CA ALA A 125 6.67 4.50 -29.16
C ALA A 125 7.42 3.16 -29.29
N THR A 126 6.82 2.06 -28.85
CA THR A 126 7.39 0.71 -28.99
C THR A 126 7.51 0.29 -30.45
N GLU A 127 6.51 0.58 -31.29
CA GLU A 127 6.58 0.32 -32.73
C GLU A 127 7.71 1.10 -33.42
N LYS A 128 7.84 2.40 -33.09
CA LYS A 128 8.95 3.23 -33.60
C LYS A 128 10.31 2.71 -33.14
N ALA A 129 10.42 2.23 -31.90
CA ALA A 129 11.64 1.63 -31.38
C ALA A 129 11.98 0.32 -32.11
N ARG A 130 10.97 -0.52 -32.41
CA ARG A 130 11.14 -1.76 -33.17
C ARG A 130 11.67 -1.48 -34.57
N HIS A 131 11.06 -0.55 -35.30
CA HIS A 131 11.54 -0.15 -36.63
C HIS A 131 12.97 0.43 -36.61
N LYS A 132 13.33 1.18 -35.57
CA LYS A 132 14.69 1.70 -35.40
C LYS A 132 15.71 0.58 -35.11
N ALA A 133 15.32 -0.42 -34.35
CA ALA A 133 16.14 -1.59 -34.05
C ALA A 133 16.35 -2.46 -35.30
N GLU A 134 15.29 -2.70 -36.08
CA GLU A 134 15.35 -3.42 -37.37
C GLU A 134 16.32 -2.72 -38.34
N ARG A 135 16.20 -1.40 -38.52
CA ARG A 135 17.13 -0.60 -39.34
C ARG A 135 18.58 -0.65 -38.86
N LYS A 136 18.81 -0.72 -37.54
CA LYS A 136 20.17 -0.85 -36.96
C LYS A 136 20.74 -2.25 -37.19
N ALA A 137 19.93 -3.30 -37.02
CA ALA A 137 20.34 -4.67 -37.27
C ALA A 137 20.71 -4.88 -38.74
N GLU A 138 19.97 -4.29 -39.67
CA GLU A 138 20.26 -4.33 -41.10
C GLU A 138 21.60 -3.64 -41.45
N LYS A 139 21.89 -2.48 -40.84
CA LYS A 139 23.18 -1.79 -40.97
C LYS A 139 24.34 -2.60 -40.36
N GLN A 140 24.13 -3.23 -39.20
CA GLN A 140 25.14 -4.08 -38.56
C GLN A 140 25.43 -5.35 -39.36
N ASN A 141 24.42 -5.96 -39.99
CA ASN A 141 24.62 -7.11 -40.88
C ASN A 141 25.40 -6.72 -42.15
N LYS A 142 25.16 -5.53 -42.71
CA LYS A 142 26.00 -4.99 -43.81
C LYS A 142 27.45 -4.78 -43.37
N LYS A 143 27.68 -4.26 -42.16
CA LYS A 143 29.03 -4.03 -41.59
C LYS A 143 29.77 -5.33 -41.24
N LYS A 144 29.09 -6.32 -40.66
CA LYS A 144 29.65 -7.66 -40.39
C LYS A 144 30.03 -8.42 -41.67
N ARG A 145 29.33 -8.17 -42.80
CA ARG A 145 29.71 -8.68 -44.13
C ARG A 145 31.02 -8.06 -44.65
N THR A 146 31.34 -6.84 -44.25
CA THR A 146 32.59 -6.13 -44.61
C THR A 146 33.75 -6.49 -43.68
N GLU A 147 33.49 -6.70 -42.38
CA GLU A 147 34.52 -6.99 -41.36
C GLU A 147 34.98 -8.46 -41.35
N ARG A 148 34.26 -9.40 -41.98
CA ARG A 148 34.68 -10.81 -42.13
C ARG A 148 35.92 -11.03 -43.01
N LYS A 149 36.57 -9.98 -43.51
CA LYS A 149 37.82 -10.06 -44.28
C LYS A 149 39.11 -9.82 -43.49
N VAL A 150 39.08 -9.43 -42.21
CA VAL A 150 40.33 -9.11 -41.47
C VAL A 150 40.32 -9.56 -40.00
N LYS A 151 41.13 -10.59 -39.74
CA LYS A 151 41.93 -10.91 -38.53
C LYS A 151 41.32 -11.53 -37.27
N ALA A 152 42.22 -12.32 -36.68
CA ALA A 152 42.16 -13.33 -35.61
C ALA A 152 42.09 -12.74 -34.17
N PRO A 153 41.88 -13.58 -33.13
CA PRO A 153 41.39 -13.15 -31.82
C PRO A 153 42.49 -13.04 -30.74
N ASN A 154 42.26 -12.20 -29.72
CA ASN A 154 42.80 -12.38 -28.36
C ASN A 154 41.97 -11.59 -27.31
N PRO A 155 42.16 -11.77 -25.97
CA PRO A 155 41.19 -12.45 -25.14
C PRO A 155 40.64 -11.61 -23.96
N SER A 156 39.51 -12.08 -23.43
CA SER A 156 38.95 -11.94 -22.07
C SER A 156 39.18 -10.64 -21.28
N ASN A 157 38.10 -9.88 -21.08
CA ASN A 157 38.00 -8.90 -20.00
C ASN A 157 37.75 -9.60 -18.66
N ARG A 158 38.72 -9.47 -17.73
CA ARG A 158 38.59 -9.83 -16.31
C ARG A 158 37.69 -8.82 -15.59
N ALA A 159 36.71 -9.33 -14.85
CA ALA A 159 35.87 -8.56 -13.94
C ALA A 159 36.72 -7.98 -12.78
N THR A 160 36.71 -6.65 -12.63
CA THR A 160 37.34 -5.93 -11.52
C THR A 160 36.51 -6.09 -10.26
N LYS A 161 37.15 -6.53 -9.17
CA LYS A 161 36.59 -6.59 -7.81
C LYS A 161 36.13 -5.18 -7.39
N ILE A 162 34.85 -5.03 -7.05
CA ILE A 162 34.30 -3.79 -6.49
C ILE A 162 34.90 -3.59 -5.09
N ASP A 163 35.54 -2.45 -4.87
CA ASP A 163 35.99 -2.02 -3.55
C ASP A 163 34.78 -1.74 -2.63
N LEU A 164 34.55 -2.66 -1.70
CA LEU A 164 33.43 -2.65 -0.76
C LEU A 164 33.56 -1.52 0.27
N PHE A 165 34.79 -1.10 0.60
CA PHE A 165 35.04 -0.08 1.61
C PHE A 165 34.88 1.33 1.02
N GLY A 166 35.53 1.60 -0.13
CA GLY A 166 35.41 2.88 -0.82
C GLY A 166 33.99 3.19 -1.29
N SER A 167 33.22 2.18 -1.68
CA SER A 167 31.81 2.36 -2.06
C SER A 167 30.92 2.73 -0.87
N GLY A 168 31.06 2.08 0.29
CA GLY A 168 30.23 2.40 1.45
C GLY A 168 30.60 3.73 2.14
N GLN A 169 31.85 4.18 2.06
CA GLN A 169 32.21 5.54 2.48
C GLN A 169 31.50 6.60 1.63
N LYS A 170 31.57 6.50 0.30
CA LYS A 170 30.88 7.41 -0.62
C LYS A 170 29.37 7.44 -0.40
N ILE A 171 28.77 6.27 -0.11
CA ILE A 171 27.34 6.19 0.23
C ILE A 171 27.04 7.03 1.48
N ARG A 172 27.83 6.88 2.56
CA ARG A 172 27.62 7.62 3.80
C ARG A 172 27.78 9.13 3.64
N GLU A 173 28.77 9.56 2.85
CA GLU A 173 28.98 10.98 2.53
C GLU A 173 27.79 11.58 1.76
N SER A 174 27.08 10.77 0.97
CA SER A 174 25.89 11.20 0.23
C SER A 174 24.58 11.18 1.02
N ILE A 175 24.57 10.73 2.29
CA ILE A 175 23.33 10.60 3.08
C ILE A 175 22.62 11.95 3.30
N PRO A 176 23.30 13.04 3.72
CA PRO A 176 22.62 14.30 4.02
C PRO A 176 21.86 14.91 2.83
N SER A 177 22.29 14.64 1.59
CA SER A 177 21.66 15.17 0.37
C SER A 177 20.47 14.37 -0.14
N LYS A 178 20.15 13.22 0.48
CA LYS A 178 19.04 12.35 0.06
C LYS A 178 17.73 12.72 0.73
N ASP A 179 16.61 12.53 0.05
CA ASP A 179 15.27 12.63 0.67
C ASP A 179 14.94 11.40 1.54
N ASN A 180 13.86 11.47 2.33
CA ASN A 180 13.49 10.40 3.27
C ASN A 180 13.14 9.05 2.61
N ASP A 181 12.65 9.05 1.37
CA ASP A 181 12.34 7.80 0.65
C ASP A 181 13.61 7.15 0.11
N GLN A 182 14.52 7.95 -0.44
CA GLN A 182 15.83 7.49 -0.84
C GLN A 182 16.59 6.91 0.36
N LEU A 183 16.51 7.58 1.52
CA LEU A 183 17.08 7.08 2.77
C LEU A 183 16.40 5.79 3.24
N LEU A 184 15.07 5.67 3.17
CA LEU A 184 14.38 4.44 3.55
C LEU A 184 14.72 3.28 2.62
N LYS A 185 14.77 3.50 1.30
CA LYS A 185 15.18 2.48 0.32
C LYS A 185 16.61 2.00 0.59
N LEU A 186 17.51 2.94 0.86
CA LEU A 186 18.90 2.64 1.18
C LEU A 186 19.01 1.89 2.51
N TRP A 187 18.25 2.30 3.53
CA TRP A 187 18.17 1.63 4.82
C TRP A 187 17.71 0.18 4.64
N LYS A 188 16.60 -0.06 3.93
CA LYS A 188 16.06 -1.42 3.69
C LYS A 188 17.08 -2.33 3.03
N SER A 189 17.68 -1.85 1.94
CA SER A 189 18.68 -2.61 1.19
C SER A 189 19.89 -3.00 2.06
N ASN A 190 20.38 -2.08 2.89
CA ASN A 190 21.52 -2.35 3.76
C ASN A 190 21.16 -3.19 4.99
N THR A 191 19.96 -3.03 5.56
CA THR A 191 19.47 -3.89 6.65
C THR A 191 19.38 -5.35 6.17
N LEU A 192 18.79 -5.59 4.99
CA LEU A 192 18.75 -6.93 4.39
C LEU A 192 20.15 -7.43 3.98
N GLY A 193 20.98 -6.55 3.43
CA GLY A 193 22.37 -6.86 3.10
C GLY A 193 23.19 -7.30 4.31
N ALA A 194 22.99 -6.65 5.46
CA ALA A 194 23.61 -7.02 6.73
C ALA A 194 23.12 -8.38 7.23
N ALA A 195 21.82 -8.66 7.13
CA ALA A 195 21.24 -9.94 7.52
C ALA A 195 21.79 -11.12 6.69
N GLY A 196 22.02 -10.90 5.40
CA GLY A 196 22.57 -11.91 4.47
C GLY A 196 24.10 -11.93 4.33
N SER A 197 24.84 -11.18 5.17
CA SER A 197 26.31 -11.09 5.09
C SER A 197 26.97 -11.35 6.44
N SER A 198 28.28 -11.61 6.42
CA SER A 198 29.13 -11.79 7.60
C SER A 198 30.40 -10.93 7.54
N GLY A 199 31.07 -10.79 8.69
CA GLY A 199 32.32 -10.04 8.85
C GLY A 199 32.25 -8.61 8.33
N ALA A 200 33.34 -8.15 7.71
CA ALA A 200 33.49 -6.78 7.23
C ALA A 200 32.36 -6.29 6.30
N LYS A 201 31.77 -7.19 5.49
CA LYS A 201 30.65 -6.83 4.61
C LYS A 201 29.39 -6.50 5.41
N ARG A 202 29.09 -7.31 6.43
CA ARG A 202 27.99 -7.04 7.36
C ARG A 202 28.22 -5.72 8.09
N ASP A 203 29.44 -5.50 8.58
CA ASP A 203 29.79 -4.28 9.32
C ASP A 203 29.61 -3.03 8.45
N GLN A 204 29.99 -3.10 7.17
CA GLN A 204 29.81 -1.98 6.24
C GLN A 204 28.33 -1.66 6.01
N HIS A 205 27.48 -2.66 5.84
CA HIS A 205 26.03 -2.46 5.75
C HIS A 205 25.47 -1.82 7.03
N LEU A 206 25.89 -2.29 8.20
CA LEU A 206 25.47 -1.74 9.49
C LEU A 206 25.95 -0.30 9.69
N LEU A 207 27.15 0.04 9.24
CA LEU A 207 27.67 1.41 9.28
C LEU A 207 26.82 2.37 8.42
N ILE A 208 26.32 1.91 7.28
CA ILE A 208 25.39 2.69 6.44
C ILE A 208 24.05 2.85 7.14
N VAL A 209 23.49 1.76 7.67
CA VAL A 209 22.22 1.77 8.45
C VAL A 209 22.31 2.76 9.61
N LEU A 210 23.38 2.70 10.41
CA LEU A 210 23.59 3.61 11.55
C LEU A 210 23.76 5.07 11.14
N ALA A 211 24.35 5.34 9.97
CA ALA A 211 24.48 6.70 9.45
C ALA A 211 23.13 7.26 9.00
N ILE A 212 22.28 6.43 8.37
CA ILE A 212 20.92 6.83 7.98
C ILE A 212 20.06 7.12 9.20
N GLU A 213 20.11 6.27 10.22
CA GLU A 213 19.35 6.48 11.45
C GLU A 213 19.79 7.74 12.21
N ARG A 214 21.10 8.04 12.21
CA ARG A 214 21.62 9.32 12.72
C ARG A 214 21.08 10.51 11.93
N GLU A 215 21.01 10.40 10.61
CA GLU A 215 20.45 11.46 9.78
C GLU A 215 18.95 11.65 10.02
N TRP A 216 18.18 10.58 10.20
CA TRP A 216 16.77 10.69 10.60
C TRP A 216 16.61 11.39 11.94
N LYS A 217 17.44 11.03 12.93
CA LYS A 217 17.42 11.67 14.26
C LYS A 217 17.71 13.16 14.13
N ARG A 218 18.75 13.52 13.37
CA ARG A 218 19.13 14.89 13.09
C ARG A 218 17.97 15.68 12.49
N ARG A 219 17.32 15.16 11.44
CA ARG A 219 16.16 15.80 10.80
C ARG A 219 15.01 16.04 11.76
N ILE A 220 14.67 15.04 12.58
CA ILE A 220 13.58 15.14 13.56
C ILE A 220 13.86 16.21 14.62
N GLN A 221 15.13 16.43 14.97
CA GLN A 221 15.54 17.39 16.01
C GLN A 221 15.76 18.80 15.46
N GLU A 222 16.33 18.93 14.27
CA GLU A 222 16.83 20.20 13.74
C GLU A 222 15.89 20.84 12.72
N PHE A 223 15.06 20.07 12.01
CA PHE A 223 14.21 20.61 10.96
C PHE A 223 12.77 20.83 11.45
N PRO A 224 12.06 21.86 10.92
CA PRO A 224 10.63 21.98 11.12
C PRO A 224 9.89 20.70 10.71
N GLU A 225 8.80 20.36 11.39
CA GLU A 225 8.08 19.10 11.16
C GLU A 225 7.69 18.89 9.68
N ILE A 226 7.24 19.96 9.00
CA ILE A 226 6.89 19.93 7.58
C ILE A 226 8.05 19.55 6.65
N GLU A 227 9.29 19.79 7.07
CA GLU A 227 10.50 19.44 6.32
C GLU A 227 11.06 18.08 6.77
N ALA A 228 11.13 17.85 8.08
CA ALA A 228 11.62 16.61 8.66
C ALA A 228 10.80 15.40 8.19
N PHE A 229 9.47 15.53 8.12
CA PHE A 229 8.53 14.47 7.75
C PHE A 229 8.08 14.57 6.28
N LYS A 230 8.75 15.41 5.48
CA LYS A 230 8.53 15.48 4.03
C LYS A 230 8.95 14.17 3.37
N TRP A 231 7.97 13.40 2.94
CA TRP A 231 8.19 12.31 1.99
C TRP A 231 8.23 12.89 0.56
N PRO A 232 8.97 12.29 -0.39
CA PRO A 232 8.90 12.75 -1.77
C PRO A 232 7.45 12.68 -2.24
N SER A 233 6.99 13.80 -2.77
CA SER A 233 5.66 13.88 -3.33
C SER A 233 5.65 13.24 -4.72
N THR A 234 4.57 12.53 -5.03
CA THR A 234 4.19 12.21 -6.41
C THR A 234 3.25 13.27 -6.99
N ASP A 235 3.12 14.45 -6.35
CA ASP A 235 2.24 15.53 -6.79
C ASP A 235 2.64 16.04 -8.17
N VAL A 236 1.89 15.55 -9.15
CA VAL A 236 1.39 16.37 -10.25
C VAL A 236 0.39 17.36 -9.65
N GLY A 237 0.58 18.66 -9.87
CA GLY A 237 -0.20 19.72 -9.24
C GLY A 237 -1.72 19.53 -9.31
N SER A 238 -2.38 19.93 -8.22
CA SER A 238 -3.81 20.23 -8.06
C SER A 238 -4.80 19.33 -8.82
N GLY A 239 -4.95 18.09 -8.37
CA GLY A 239 -6.18 17.31 -8.58
C GLY A 239 -7.08 17.42 -7.35
N SER A 240 -8.29 17.93 -7.49
CA SER A 240 -9.27 18.09 -6.40
C SER A 240 -9.85 16.74 -5.94
N GLY A 241 -9.05 15.90 -5.29
CA GLY A 241 -9.43 14.58 -4.76
C GLY A 241 -9.97 14.63 -3.33
N GLY A 242 -11.12 15.26 -3.12
CA GLY A 242 -11.84 15.23 -1.84
C GLY A 242 -12.58 13.91 -1.64
N GLY A 243 -11.91 12.91 -1.10
CA GLY A 243 -12.54 11.78 -0.42
C GLY A 243 -11.91 11.65 0.95
N ASN A 244 -12.72 11.51 2.00
CA ASN A 244 -12.23 11.09 3.32
C ASN A 244 -11.77 9.63 3.20
N PHE A 245 -10.60 9.44 2.62
CA PHE A 245 -9.87 8.19 2.71
C PHE A 245 -9.26 8.22 4.11
N GLU A 246 -9.87 7.53 5.07
CA GLU A 246 -9.12 7.12 6.25
C GLU A 246 -7.98 6.23 5.73
N ARG A 247 -6.82 6.84 5.52
CA ARG A 247 -5.59 6.13 5.22
C ARG A 247 -5.37 5.19 6.40
N GLN A 248 -5.52 3.89 6.17
CA GLN A 248 -5.14 2.89 7.18
C GLN A 248 -3.74 3.24 7.69
N GLU A 249 -3.62 3.40 9.00
CA GLU A 249 -2.37 3.74 9.67
C GLU A 249 -1.32 2.66 9.33
N ILE A 250 -0.32 3.01 8.52
CA ILE A 250 0.75 2.08 8.14
C ILE A 250 1.71 1.98 9.33
N SER A 251 1.92 0.77 9.85
CA SER A 251 2.85 0.55 10.97
C SER A 251 4.30 0.80 10.57
N TYR A 252 5.14 1.23 11.52
CA TYR A 252 6.58 1.39 11.29
C TYR A 252 7.26 0.07 10.91
N LEU A 253 6.79 -1.07 11.42
CA LEU A 253 7.27 -2.37 10.96
C LEU A 253 7.04 -2.54 9.45
N LYS A 254 5.84 -2.24 8.96
CA LYS A 254 5.55 -2.31 7.52
C LYS A 254 6.37 -1.29 6.72
N ILE A 255 6.55 -0.07 7.24
CA ILE A 255 7.38 0.97 6.60
C ILE A 255 8.82 0.49 6.47
N LEU A 256 9.39 -0.13 7.50
CA LEU A 256 10.73 -0.70 7.49
C LEU A 256 10.85 -1.96 6.62
N GLY A 257 9.73 -2.48 6.10
CA GLY A 257 9.70 -3.60 5.16
C GLY A 257 9.51 -4.96 5.82
N TYR A 258 9.22 -5.02 7.12
CA TYR A 258 8.90 -6.26 7.81
C TYR A 258 7.69 -6.94 7.15
N THR A 259 7.90 -8.17 6.68
CA THR A 259 6.90 -9.01 6.01
C THR A 259 7.18 -10.48 6.34
N VAL A 260 6.12 -11.26 6.55
CA VAL A 260 6.15 -12.69 6.93
C VAL A 260 5.40 -13.54 5.91
N GLY A 261 5.51 -14.87 6.03
CA GLY A 261 4.73 -15.83 5.27
C GLY A 261 5.42 -16.34 4.01
N LYS A 262 4.79 -17.30 3.32
CA LYS A 262 5.45 -18.10 2.28
C LYS A 262 5.80 -17.35 0.98
N THR A 263 4.90 -16.48 0.51
CA THR A 263 5.00 -15.89 -0.84
C THR A 263 5.96 -14.70 -0.91
N ASP A 264 5.83 -13.76 0.03
CA ASP A 264 6.61 -12.51 0.07
C ASP A 264 7.28 -12.29 1.44
N GLY A 265 7.32 -13.32 2.30
CA GLY A 265 7.93 -13.21 3.61
C GLY A 265 9.44 -13.15 3.55
N LEU A 266 10.01 -12.37 4.46
CA LEU A 266 11.45 -12.31 4.62
C LEU A 266 11.95 -13.52 5.42
N PRO A 267 13.17 -14.01 5.14
CA PRO A 267 13.83 -14.99 5.99
C PRO A 267 13.97 -14.49 7.43
N GLU A 268 13.97 -15.41 8.40
CA GLU A 268 14.08 -15.14 9.83
C GLU A 268 15.18 -14.12 10.17
N SER A 269 16.41 -14.35 9.70
CA SER A 269 17.55 -13.45 9.96
C SER A 269 17.31 -12.00 9.51
N SER A 270 16.54 -11.82 8.43
CA SER A 270 16.19 -10.51 7.89
C SER A 270 15.06 -9.87 8.68
N ARG A 271 14.05 -10.66 9.10
CA ARG A 271 12.99 -10.20 9.99
C ARG A 271 13.55 -9.73 11.32
N TRP A 272 14.36 -10.57 11.97
CA TRP A 272 14.99 -10.25 13.27
C TRP A 272 15.91 -9.04 13.17
N MET A 273 16.69 -8.91 12.10
CA MET A 273 17.48 -7.70 11.87
C MET A 273 16.59 -6.45 11.78
N ILE A 274 15.45 -6.49 11.07
CA ILE A 274 14.51 -5.37 11.02
C ILE A 274 13.92 -5.09 12.41
N LEU A 275 13.55 -6.12 13.17
CA LEU A 275 13.05 -5.98 14.53
C LEU A 275 14.09 -5.33 15.45
N ASP A 276 15.35 -5.76 15.38
CA ASP A 276 16.46 -5.20 16.14
C ASP A 276 16.64 -3.72 15.84
N ARG A 277 16.63 -3.35 14.55
CA ARG A 277 16.74 -1.94 14.16
C ARG A 277 15.50 -1.15 14.53
N CYS A 278 14.30 -1.73 14.45
CA CYS A 278 13.06 -1.09 14.87
C CYS A 278 13.04 -0.83 16.38
N PHE A 279 13.57 -1.75 17.19
CA PHE A 279 13.66 -1.58 18.64
C PHE A 279 14.76 -0.59 19.02
N SER A 280 15.98 -0.77 18.48
CA SER A 280 17.18 -0.08 18.96
C SER A 280 17.56 1.18 18.19
N GLY A 281 17.06 1.32 16.96
CA GLY A 281 17.40 2.39 16.04
C GLY A 281 16.38 3.53 16.02
N GLN A 282 16.78 4.62 15.37
CA GLN A 282 15.88 5.72 15.07
C GLN A 282 14.90 5.29 13.95
N LEU A 283 13.60 5.51 14.15
CA LEU A 283 12.62 5.30 13.08
C LEU A 283 12.68 6.44 12.06
N PRO A 284 12.37 6.16 10.79
CA PRO A 284 12.29 7.20 9.77
C PRO A 284 11.26 8.26 10.17
N PRO A 285 11.44 9.54 9.77
CA PRO A 285 10.39 10.53 9.92
C PRO A 285 9.21 10.12 9.02
N TYR A 286 8.13 9.61 9.61
CA TYR A 286 6.92 9.22 8.87
C TYR A 286 5.67 9.86 9.47
N GLN A 287 4.86 10.48 8.60
CA GLN A 287 3.67 11.26 8.92
C GLN A 287 3.91 12.48 9.82
N SER A 288 4.21 12.27 11.10
CA SER A 288 4.35 13.35 12.09
C SER A 288 5.15 12.91 13.32
N VAL A 289 5.59 13.88 14.13
CA VAL A 289 6.22 13.65 15.43
C VAL A 289 5.25 12.94 16.38
N ALA A 290 3.96 13.28 16.30
CA ALA A 290 2.93 12.67 17.15
C ALA A 290 2.82 11.15 16.90
N GLU A 291 2.77 10.72 15.63
CA GLU A 291 2.74 9.29 15.28
C GLU A 291 4.02 8.57 15.66
N LEU A 292 5.18 9.21 15.47
CA LEU A 292 6.46 8.68 15.89
C LEU A 292 6.51 8.44 17.42
N ARG A 293 6.03 9.40 18.22
CA ARG A 293 6.01 9.30 19.69
C ARG A 293 5.15 8.15 20.21
N LYS A 294 4.08 7.75 19.50
CA LYS A 294 3.27 6.57 19.85
C LYS A 294 4.08 5.26 19.83
N TRP A 295 5.19 5.23 19.10
CA TRP A 295 6.11 4.11 19.07
C TRP A 295 7.19 4.19 20.16
N GLY A 296 7.28 5.29 20.92
CA GLY A 296 8.26 5.46 22.00
C GLY A 296 9.70 5.62 21.52
N GLU A 297 10.61 5.93 22.44
CA GLU A 297 12.03 6.14 22.14
C GLU A 297 12.77 4.81 21.82
N PRO A 298 13.92 4.85 21.13
CA PRO A 298 14.75 3.66 20.91
C PRO A 298 15.10 2.95 22.23
N LYS A 299 15.05 1.62 22.22
CA LYS A 299 15.30 0.73 23.36
C LYS A 299 14.40 0.96 24.58
N SER A 300 13.23 1.58 24.39
CA SER A 300 12.27 1.80 25.48
C SER A 300 11.28 0.65 25.62
N SER A 301 10.69 0.53 26.82
CA SER A 301 9.58 -0.39 27.09
C SER A 301 8.38 -0.11 26.19
N LEU A 302 8.09 1.16 25.91
CA LEU A 302 7.00 1.58 25.02
C LEU A 302 7.24 1.08 23.59
N ARG A 303 8.47 1.17 23.08
CA ARG A 303 8.84 0.65 21.76
C ARG A 303 8.67 -0.85 21.66
N LEU A 304 9.19 -1.60 22.64
CA LEU A 304 9.03 -3.04 22.67
C LEU A 304 7.56 -3.44 22.76
N LYS A 305 6.78 -2.80 23.64
CA LYS A 305 5.35 -3.05 23.79
C LYS A 305 4.59 -2.77 22.49
N LYS A 306 4.84 -1.65 21.82
CA LYS A 306 4.17 -1.30 20.55
C LYS A 306 4.46 -2.34 19.47
N MET A 307 5.71 -2.78 19.34
CA MET A 307 6.11 -3.84 18.40
C MET A 307 5.42 -5.17 18.73
N ALA A 308 5.54 -5.64 19.97
CA ALA A 308 4.99 -6.93 20.40
C ALA A 308 3.45 -6.98 20.24
N TYR A 309 2.74 -5.95 20.68
CA TYR A 309 1.28 -5.91 20.54
C TYR A 309 0.83 -5.81 19.08
N HIS A 310 1.59 -5.12 18.22
CA HIS A 310 1.30 -5.07 16.79
C HIS A 310 1.40 -6.47 16.17
N ILE A 311 2.52 -7.17 16.37
CA ILE A 311 2.75 -8.52 15.83
C ILE A 311 1.72 -9.52 16.40
N ALA A 312 1.46 -9.49 17.72
CA ALA A 312 0.47 -10.34 18.35
C ALA A 312 -0.95 -10.10 17.79
N SER A 313 -1.29 -8.84 17.50
CA SER A 313 -2.58 -8.52 16.87
C SER A 313 -2.70 -9.11 15.47
N LEU A 314 -1.61 -9.12 14.68
CA LEU A 314 -1.58 -9.73 13.36
C LEU A 314 -1.81 -11.24 13.48
N ALA A 315 -1.00 -11.94 14.28
CA ALA A 315 -1.16 -13.38 14.50
C ALA A 315 -2.58 -13.74 14.96
N LYS A 316 -3.10 -13.04 15.96
CA LYS A 316 -4.47 -13.27 16.48
C LYS A 316 -5.56 -13.05 15.43
N ASN A 317 -5.42 -12.02 14.60
CA ASN A 317 -6.41 -11.71 13.57
C ASN A 317 -6.42 -12.78 12.46
N PHE A 318 -5.25 -13.26 12.07
CA PHE A 318 -5.13 -14.27 11.00
C PHE A 318 -5.43 -15.70 11.49
N LYS A 319 -5.18 -16.03 12.77
CA LYS A 319 -5.66 -17.29 13.40
C LYS A 319 -7.18 -17.48 13.27
N LYS A 320 -7.95 -16.38 13.21
CA LYS A 320 -9.41 -16.43 13.00
C LYS A 320 -9.83 -16.70 11.55
N MET A 321 -8.88 -16.84 10.62
CA MET A 321 -9.12 -17.06 9.20
C MET A 321 -8.42 -18.35 8.69
N PRO A 322 -8.68 -19.53 9.29
CA PRO A 322 -7.92 -20.75 9.01
C PRO A 322 -8.06 -21.24 7.55
N SER A 323 -9.17 -20.94 6.88
CA SER A 323 -9.40 -21.35 5.49
C SER A 323 -8.57 -20.59 4.44
N ARG A 324 -7.76 -19.60 4.86
CA ARG A 324 -6.98 -18.74 3.94
C ARG A 324 -5.49 -19.09 3.86
N GLY A 325 -5.04 -20.14 4.55
CA GLY A 325 -3.68 -20.67 4.42
C GLY A 325 -2.59 -19.72 4.94
N TYR A 326 -2.83 -19.07 6.08
CA TYR A 326 -1.87 -18.16 6.71
C TYR A 326 -0.94 -18.83 7.73
N ASP A 327 -0.88 -20.17 7.74
CA ASP A 327 -0.18 -20.93 8.78
C ASP A 327 1.30 -20.54 8.89
N ASP A 328 1.99 -20.41 7.74
CA ASP A 328 3.40 -19.99 7.71
C ASP A 328 3.60 -18.56 8.26
N ALA A 329 2.69 -17.64 7.95
CA ALA A 329 2.75 -16.26 8.43
C ALA A 329 2.47 -16.17 9.94
N ILE A 330 1.55 -17.01 10.43
CA ILE A 330 1.23 -17.12 11.87
C ILE A 330 2.44 -17.65 12.62
N ALA A 331 3.05 -18.73 12.15
CA ALA A 331 4.27 -19.29 12.73
C ALA A 331 5.40 -18.26 12.78
N ASP A 332 5.66 -17.58 11.65
CA ASP A 332 6.65 -16.50 11.58
C ASP A 332 6.40 -15.38 12.61
N TRP A 333 5.13 -14.93 12.78
CA TRP A 333 4.80 -13.91 13.78
C TRP A 333 5.01 -14.40 15.22
N GLU A 334 4.70 -15.65 15.51
CA GLU A 334 4.89 -16.25 16.83
C GLU A 334 6.37 -16.41 17.17
N ASP A 335 7.18 -16.88 16.22
CA ASP A 335 8.64 -16.98 16.36
C ASP A 335 9.26 -15.59 16.57
N ASP A 336 8.81 -14.59 15.82
CA ASP A 336 9.27 -13.21 15.95
C ASP A 336 8.88 -12.60 17.31
N LEU A 337 7.71 -12.93 17.86
CA LEU A 337 7.34 -12.52 19.22
C LEU A 337 8.21 -13.21 20.26
N LYS A 338 8.43 -14.52 20.13
CA LYS A 338 9.32 -15.26 21.02
C LYS A 338 10.72 -14.66 21.02
N TYR A 339 11.23 -14.32 19.83
CA TYR A 339 12.50 -13.62 19.67
C TYR A 339 12.53 -12.30 20.46
N LEU A 340 11.52 -11.43 20.29
CA LEU A 340 11.45 -10.17 21.04
C LEU A 340 11.37 -10.38 22.55
N TYR A 341 10.67 -11.42 23.00
CA TYR A 341 10.58 -11.79 24.41
C TYR A 341 11.95 -12.15 24.98
N ASP A 342 12.62 -13.12 24.34
CA ASP A 342 13.89 -13.67 24.80
C ASP A 342 15.01 -12.62 24.76
N GLN A 343 15.09 -11.82 23.69
CA GLN A 343 16.16 -10.83 23.52
C GLN A 343 15.97 -9.59 24.38
N TYR A 344 14.74 -9.07 24.48
CA TYR A 344 14.51 -7.73 25.00
C TYR A 344 13.59 -7.68 26.22
N TYR A 345 12.69 -8.64 26.41
CA TYR A 345 11.75 -8.57 27.53
C TYR A 345 12.32 -9.17 28.81
N VAL A 346 12.74 -10.44 28.77
CA VAL A 346 13.09 -11.27 29.96
C VAL A 346 14.09 -10.60 30.90
N ARG A 347 14.99 -9.76 30.37
CA ARG A 347 16.06 -9.12 31.15
C ARG A 347 15.83 -7.63 31.45
N TYR A 348 14.93 -6.94 30.73
CA TYR A 348 14.93 -5.47 30.71
C TYR A 348 13.58 -4.82 31.06
N PHE A 349 12.44 -5.52 30.91
CA PHE A 349 11.12 -4.89 31.06
C PHE A 349 10.12 -5.74 31.87
N ARG A 350 9.07 -5.09 32.38
CA ARG A 350 8.09 -5.70 33.31
C ARG A 350 6.61 -5.41 32.98
N PHE A 351 6.27 -5.20 31.70
CA PHE A 351 4.87 -5.02 31.28
C PHE A 351 4.23 -6.35 30.90
N ALA A 352 2.91 -6.52 31.05
CA ALA A 352 2.24 -7.77 30.65
C ALA A 352 2.54 -8.13 29.18
N TRP A 353 3.27 -9.24 29.00
CA TRP A 353 3.61 -9.76 27.69
C TRP A 353 2.36 -10.37 27.03
N PRO A 354 2.10 -10.14 25.73
CA PRO A 354 0.98 -10.78 25.05
C PRO A 354 1.15 -12.30 25.07
N SER A 355 0.13 -13.01 25.54
CA SER A 355 0.06 -14.47 25.45
C SER A 355 -0.10 -14.89 23.98
N HIS A 356 0.65 -15.91 23.56
CA HIS A 356 0.59 -16.49 22.21
C HIS A 356 -0.69 -17.27 21.94
#